data_AF-A0A920NNB2-F1
#
_entry.id   AF-A0A920NNB2-F1
#
_cell.length_a   1.000
_cell.length_b   1.000
_cell.length_c   1.000
_cell.angle_alpha   90.00
_cell.angle_beta   90.00
_cell.angle_gamma   90.00
#
_symmetry.space_group_name_H-M   'P 1'
#
loop_
_entity.id
_entity.type
_entity.pdbx_description
1 polymer ?
#
loop_
_entity_poly.entity_id
_entity_poly.type
_entity_poly.pdbx_seq_one_letter_code
_entity_poly.pdbx_strand_id
1 'polypeptide(L)'
;MLRLFHQLIRKIIFILLVSSLLSCWLFYQPTLEVQGHRGARGLYPENTLFGFQKTIEMDVTTLELDLGLTKDLYLLLSTILI
;
A
#
# COMPACT_ATOMS: atom_id res chain seq x y z
N MET A 1 10.36 -52.35 4.34
CA MET A 1 9.68 -51.58 3.28
C MET A 1 8.80 -50.45 3.81
N LEU A 2 7.81 -50.70 4.67
CA LEU A 2 6.84 -49.66 5.07
C LEU A 2 7.48 -48.43 5.74
N ARG A 3 8.49 -48.59 6.61
CA ARG A 3 9.15 -47.45 7.28
C ARG A 3 9.88 -46.51 6.31
N LEU A 4 10.54 -47.06 5.29
CA LEU A 4 11.21 -46.28 4.24
C LEU A 4 10.19 -45.50 3.41
N PHE A 5 9.05 -46.12 3.09
CA PHE A 5 7.94 -45.46 2.38
C PHE A 5 7.36 -44.28 3.18
N HIS A 6 7.13 -44.45 4.48
CA HIS A 6 6.66 -43.37 5.36
C HIS A 6 7.70 -42.25 5.53
N GLN A 7 9.00 -42.59 5.60
CA GLN A 7 10.08 -41.60 5.63
C GLN A 7 10.14 -40.78 4.33
N LEU A 8 9.90 -41.42 3.18
CA LEU A 8 9.87 -40.75 1.88
C LEU A 8 8.66 -39.81 1.77
N ILE A 9 7.46 -40.27 2.13
CA ILE A 9 6.24 -39.45 2.12
C ILE A 9 6.40 -38.21 3.01
N ARG A 10 6.93 -38.38 4.23
CA ARG A 10 7.15 -37.25 5.14
C ARG A 10 8.11 -36.21 4.57
N LYS A 11 9.17 -36.64 3.87
CA LYS A 11 10.10 -35.72 3.20
C LYS A 11 9.43 -34.99 2.04
N ILE A 12 8.62 -35.68 1.23
CA ILE A 12 7.88 -35.06 0.11
C ILE A 12 6.91 -34.01 0.66
N ILE A 13 6.10 -34.35 1.67
CA ILE A 13 5.16 -33.41 2.31
C ILE A 13 5.92 -32.19 2.87
N PHE A 14 7.06 -32.41 3.52
CA PHE A 14 7.88 -31.33 4.04
C PHE A 14 8.40 -30.41 2.93
N ILE A 15 8.92 -30.97 1.83
CA ILE A 15 9.39 -30.20 0.67
C ILE A 15 8.23 -29.40 0.05
N LEU A 16 7.05 -30.01 -0.11
CA LEU A 16 5.86 -29.33 -0.65
C LEU A 16 5.43 -28.17 0.24
N LEU A 17 5.37 -28.37 1.57
CA LEU A 17 5.05 -27.31 2.53
C LEU A 17 6.06 -26.17 2.46
N VAL A 18 7.36 -26.47 2.46
CA VAL A 18 8.41 -25.45 2.34
C VAL A 18 8.30 -24.70 1.01
N SER A 19 8.06 -25.41 -0.11
CA SER A 19 7.91 -24.78 -1.42
C SER A 19 6.70 -23.83 -1.50
N SER A 20 5.58 -24.22 -0.89
CA SER A 20 4.36 -23.39 -0.83
C SER A 20 4.54 -22.15 0.05
N LEU A 21 5.32 -22.25 1.13
CA LEU A 21 5.62 -21.10 1.99
C LEU A 21 6.62 -20.15 1.31
N LEU A 22 7.59 -20.71 0.57
CA LEU A 22 8.61 -19.93 -0.14
C LEU A 22 8.02 -19.20 -1.35
N SER A 23 7.02 -19.78 -2.04
CA SER A 23 6.36 -19.12 -3.17
C SER A 23 5.66 -17.82 -2.75
N CYS A 24 5.06 -17.76 -1.56
CA CYS A 24 4.40 -16.54 -1.10
C CYS A 24 5.36 -15.35 -0.95
N TRP A 25 6.64 -15.61 -0.63
CA TRP A 25 7.65 -14.58 -0.47
C TRP A 25 8.29 -14.15 -1.79
N LEU A 26 8.48 -15.08 -2.74
CA LEU A 26 9.13 -14.80 -4.02
C LEU A 26 8.34 -13.82 -4.91
N PHE A 27 7.02 -13.76 -4.76
CA PHE A 27 6.16 -12.90 -5.58
C PHE A 27 5.79 -11.56 -4.92
N TYR A 28 6.20 -11.30 -3.67
CA TYR A 28 5.96 -10.02 -3.03
C TYR A 28 7.04 -9.02 -3.46
N GLN A 29 6.66 -8.06 -4.30
CA GLN A 29 7.51 -6.94 -4.70
C GLN A 29 7.02 -5.68 -3.95
N PRO A 30 7.56 -5.35 -2.77
CA PRO A 30 7.22 -4.11 -2.10
C PRO A 30 7.70 -2.93 -2.94
N THR A 31 6.77 -2.15 -3.47
CA THR A 31 7.09 -0.91 -4.17
C THR A 31 7.07 0.24 -3.17
N LEU A 32 8.06 1.13 -3.24
CA LEU A 32 7.99 2.41 -2.54
C LEU A 32 6.91 3.26 -3.22
N GLU A 33 5.83 3.53 -2.49
CA GLU A 33 4.79 4.44 -2.95
C GLU A 33 5.05 5.85 -2.40
N VAL A 34 5.15 6.82 -3.30
CA VAL A 34 5.26 8.24 -2.92
C VAL A 34 3.86 8.82 -2.92
N GLN A 35 3.45 9.35 -1.76
CA GLN A 35 2.15 9.98 -1.59
C GLN A 35 2.31 11.46 -1.30
N GLY A 36 1.55 12.27 -2.04
CA GLY A 36 1.48 13.71 -1.85
C GLY A 36 0.61 14.04 -0.64
N HIS A 37 1.25 14.22 0.53
CA HIS A 37 0.58 14.61 1.77
C HIS A 37 -0.10 15.98 1.64
N ARG A 38 -1.44 15.97 1.68
CA ARG A 38 -2.35 17.10 1.38
C ARG A 38 -2.00 17.82 0.09
N GLY A 39 -1.57 17.06 -0.91
CA GLY A 39 -0.85 17.56 -2.06
C GLY A 39 0.65 17.64 -1.79
N ALA A 40 1.21 18.83 -1.73
CA ALA A 40 2.62 19.04 -1.43
C ALA A 40 2.74 20.16 -0.40
N ARG A 41 2.15 19.94 0.77
CA ARG A 41 2.01 20.93 1.87
C ARG A 41 3.29 21.67 2.23
N GLY A 42 4.45 21.04 2.06
CA GLY A 42 5.74 21.68 2.30
C GLY A 42 6.15 22.73 1.27
N LEU A 43 5.49 22.76 0.11
CA LEU A 43 5.84 23.59 -1.05
C LEU A 43 4.68 24.49 -1.51
N TYR A 44 3.43 24.01 -1.40
CA TYR A 44 2.24 24.68 -1.90
C TYR A 44 1.11 24.63 -0.87
N PRO A 45 0.10 25.52 -0.99
CA PRO A 45 -1.06 25.52 -0.10
C PRO A 45 -1.75 24.14 -0.09
N GLU A 46 -1.85 23.56 1.10
CA GLU A 46 -2.44 22.25 1.33
C GLU A 46 -3.92 22.19 0.94
N ASN A 47 -4.40 21.01 0.53
CA ASN A 47 -5.83 20.77 0.23
C ASN A 47 -6.43 21.75 -0.79
N THR A 48 -5.62 22.20 -1.76
CA THR A 48 -6.07 23.06 -2.86
C THR A 48 -5.87 22.39 -4.21
N LEU A 49 -6.71 22.72 -5.19
CA LEU A 49 -6.54 22.25 -6.57
C LEU A 49 -5.18 22.64 -7.14
N PHE A 50 -4.69 23.84 -6.80
CA PHE A 50 -3.36 24.30 -7.22
C PHE A 50 -2.24 23.44 -6.62
N GLY A 51 -2.30 23.15 -5.32
CA GLY A 51 -1.34 22.27 -4.64
C GLY A 51 -1.35 20.86 -5.24
N PHE A 52 -2.53 20.29 -5.48
CA PHE A 52 -2.66 18.97 -6.12
C PHE A 52 -2.11 18.96 -7.55
N GLN A 53 -2.42 19.97 -8.35
CA GLN A 53 -1.89 20.10 -9.70
C GLN A 53 -0.36 20.12 -9.67
N LYS A 54 0.23 20.92 -8.76
CA LYS A 54 1.69 20.97 -8.62
C LYS A 54 2.28 19.64 -8.16
N THR A 55 1.59 18.91 -7.29
CA THR A 55 2.00 17.55 -6.89
C THR A 55 2.01 16.58 -8.07
N ILE A 56 0.99 16.62 -8.92
CA ILE A 56 0.91 15.79 -10.13
C ILE A 56 2.01 16.16 -11.13
N GLU A 57 2.32 17.46 -11.28
CA GLU A 57 3.44 17.94 -12.12
C GLU A 57 4.82 17.47 -11.61
N MET A 58 4.91 16.96 -10.38
CA MET A 58 6.13 16.36 -9.80
C MET A 58 6.17 14.82 -9.91
N ASP A 59 5.39 14.24 -10.81
CA ASP A 59 5.29 12.79 -11.06
C ASP A 59 4.78 11.97 -9.86
N VAL A 60 4.14 12.62 -8.88
CA VAL A 60 3.48 11.92 -7.76
C VAL A 60 2.11 11.43 -8.22
N THR A 61 1.90 10.12 -8.14
CA THR A 61 0.67 9.47 -8.64
C THR A 61 -0.41 9.29 -7.58
N THR A 62 -0.06 9.34 -6.30
CA THR A 62 -1.01 9.18 -5.19
C THR A 62 -1.10 10.48 -4.39
N LEU A 63 -2.32 10.98 -4.21
CA LEU A 63 -2.60 12.16 -3.38
C LEU A 63 -3.28 11.71 -2.08
N GLU A 64 -2.75 12.18 -0.96
CA GLU A 64 -3.43 12.11 0.33
C GLU A 64 -4.14 13.45 0.56
N LEU A 65 -5.33 13.39 1.17
CA LEU A 65 -6.17 14.56 1.44
C LEU A 65 -7.13 14.28 2.59
N ASP A 66 -7.50 15.35 3.28
CA ASP A 66 -8.42 15.31 4.41
C ASP A 66 -9.80 15.84 4.00
N LEU A 67 -10.86 15.14 4.43
CA LEU A 67 -12.24 15.51 4.18
C LEU A 67 -12.96 15.89 5.47
N GLY A 68 -13.76 16.95 5.41
CA GLY A 68 -14.76 17.31 6.41
C GLY A 68 -16.18 17.15 5.84
N LEU A 69 -17.14 16.90 6.73
CA LEU A 69 -18.57 16.83 6.38
C LEU A 69 -19.28 18.08 6.89
N THR A 70 -20.01 18.78 6.01
CA THR A 70 -20.84 19.93 6.41
C THR A 70 -22.13 19.48 7.08
N LYS A 71 -22.82 20.44 7.74
CA LYS A 71 -24.15 20.21 8.32
C LYS A 71 -25.16 19.74 7.26
N ASP A 72 -25.01 20.22 6.03
CA ASP A 72 -25.88 19.87 4.90
C ASP A 72 -25.38 18.62 4.15
N LEU A 73 -24.45 17.86 4.76
CA LEU A 73 -23.92 16.58 4.27
C LEU A 73 -23.09 16.67 2.97
N TYR A 74 -22.44 17.82 2.73
CA TYR A 74 -21.45 17.96 1.66
C TYR A 74 -20.05 17.64 2.18
N LEU A 75 -19.25 16.94 1.35
CA LEU A 75 -17.83 16.74 1.61
C LEU A 75 -17.04 17.96 1.16
N LEU A 76 -16.13 18.42 2.01
CA LEU A 76 -15.20 19.51 1.73
C LEU A 76 -13.77 19.05 2.01
N LEU A 77 -12.82 19.55 1.23
CA LEU A 77 -11.41 19.48 1.59
C LEU A 77 -11.18 20.29 2.86
N SER A 78 -10.56 19.69 3.86
CA SER A 78 -10.45 20.27 5.20
C SER A 78 -9.02 20.17 5.72
N THR A 79 -8.50 21.24 6.31
CA THR A 79 -7.25 21.19 7.07
C THR A 79 -7.58 20.75 8.49
N ILE A 80 -7.83 19.45 8.69
CA ILE A 80 -7.93 18.92 10.06
C ILE A 80 -6.53 18.99 10.66
N LEU A 81 -6.36 19.71 11.77
CA LEU A 81 -5.14 19.68 12.56
C LEU A 81 -5.09 18.32 13.27
N ILE A 82 -4.33 17.39 12.72
CA ILE A 82 -3.82 16.22 13.46
C ILE A 82 -2.81 16.71 14.49
#